data_AF-A0A0T5PGE9-F1
#
_entry.id   AF-A0A0T5PGE9-F1
#
_cell.length_a   1.000
_cell.length_b   1.000
_cell.length_c   1.000
_cell.angle_alpha   90.00
_cell.angle_beta   90.00
_cell.angle_gamma   90.00
#
_symmetry.space_group_name_H-M   'P 1'
#
loop_
_entity.id
_entity.type
_entity.pdbx_description
1 polymer ?
#
loop_
_entity_poly.entity_id
_entity_poly.type
_entity_poly.pdbx_seq_one_letter_code
_entity_poly.pdbx_strand_id
1 'polypeptide(L)'
;MSVTLSPKLAAFWISLQQLPVLALIRPLQWLLVILAAFMLARLSWQVLPLPVQQALPAITSVSLTTNRAAGVQLNDLLQHALFGTLQAEPVAITSTVAITEAPKTQLNVKLTGLVAVPNRPDAGSAIIEHRGAEATYAVGDTLDGTRAKLHQVLEDRVLLEQNGRFETLMLDGVEFTRIAQANAGLGQSDNPGDVVAVEEPIVLAESIASGVINPDVQARRDEILAEPMKFFDYVRVSPVQRDGQLVGYRLMPGKDAAVFAQMGLQQNDLAIEINGIPLNDMQQAMRVINDLREATEATLKIERDGEIRDILFSLSQ
;
A
#
# COMPACT_ATOMS: atom_id res chain seq x y z
N MET A 1 -91.10 44.29 -19.03
CA MET A 1 -91.77 43.87 -17.78
C MET A 1 -90.69 43.35 -16.83
N SER A 2 -90.70 43.86 -15.61
CA SER A 2 -89.75 43.62 -14.53
C SER A 2 -89.60 42.14 -14.17
N VAL A 3 -88.37 41.62 -14.22
CA VAL A 3 -88.04 40.29 -13.68
C VAL A 3 -87.97 40.42 -12.16
N THR A 4 -88.99 39.93 -11.47
CA THR A 4 -89.02 39.86 -10.01
C THR A 4 -88.08 38.74 -9.54
N LEU A 5 -86.93 39.10 -8.97
CA LEU A 5 -86.07 38.16 -8.24
C LEU A 5 -86.88 37.49 -7.12
N SER A 6 -86.71 36.18 -6.95
CA SER A 6 -87.44 35.43 -5.93
C SER A 6 -87.12 36.00 -4.53
N PRO A 7 -88.12 36.16 -3.65
CA PRO A 7 -87.93 36.79 -2.33
C PRO A 7 -86.95 36.00 -1.44
N LYS A 8 -86.74 34.71 -1.73
CA LYS A 8 -85.76 33.85 -1.03
C LYS A 8 -84.31 34.23 -1.35
N LEU A 9 -84.00 34.60 -2.60
CA LEU A 9 -82.65 35.04 -2.98
C LEU A 9 -82.32 36.41 -2.40
N ALA A 10 -83.30 37.32 -2.36
CA ALA A 10 -83.15 38.62 -1.72
C ALA A 10 -82.93 38.48 -0.20
N ALA A 11 -83.70 37.61 0.47
CA ALA A 11 -83.53 37.31 1.89
C ALA A 11 -82.18 36.65 2.21
N PHE A 12 -81.69 35.76 1.33
CA PHE A 12 -80.37 35.15 1.46
C PHE A 12 -79.24 36.19 1.34
N TRP A 13 -79.35 37.11 0.38
CA TRP A 13 -78.37 38.19 0.17
C TRP A 13 -78.29 39.14 1.37
N ILE A 14 -79.44 39.51 1.94
CA ILE A 14 -79.52 40.37 3.14
C ILE A 14 -78.97 39.65 4.37
N SER A 15 -79.25 38.35 4.52
CA SER A 15 -78.69 37.52 5.61
C SER A 15 -77.17 37.40 5.49
N LEU A 16 -76.64 37.36 4.25
CA LEU A 16 -75.21 37.33 3.97
C LEU A 16 -74.49 38.65 4.37
N GLN A 17 -75.19 39.79 4.30
CA GLN A 17 -74.68 41.11 4.72
C GLN A 17 -74.72 41.33 6.24
N GLN A 18 -75.50 40.56 6.99
CA GLN A 18 -75.60 40.67 8.46
C GLN A 18 -74.62 39.77 9.22
N LEU A 19 -73.82 38.96 8.52
CA LEU A 19 -72.77 38.16 9.14
C LEU A 19 -71.66 39.10 9.64
N PRO A 20 -71.34 39.09 10.96
CA PRO A 20 -70.26 39.93 11.49
C PRO A 20 -68.95 39.46 10.86
N VAL A 21 -68.44 40.23 9.90
CA VAL A 21 -67.26 39.88 9.10
C VAL A 21 -66.06 39.54 9.99
N LEU A 22 -65.96 40.19 11.16
CA LEU A 22 -64.93 39.90 12.17
C LEU A 22 -65.02 38.48 12.78
N ALA A 23 -66.22 37.90 12.91
CA ALA A 23 -66.37 36.55 13.44
C ALA A 23 -65.93 35.47 12.44
N LEU A 24 -65.99 35.78 11.14
CA LEU A 24 -65.55 34.88 10.07
C LEU A 24 -64.03 34.98 9.79
N ILE A 25 -63.39 36.09 10.18
CA ILE A 25 -61.94 36.27 10.02
C ILE A 25 -61.15 35.29 10.90
N ARG A 26 -61.54 35.05 12.16
CA ARG A 26 -60.80 34.12 13.05
C ARG A 26 -60.72 32.68 12.53
N PRO A 27 -61.83 32.02 12.13
CA PRO A 27 -61.74 30.67 11.57
C PRO A 27 -61.00 30.68 10.23
N LEU A 28 -61.13 31.74 9.42
CA LEU A 28 -60.38 31.89 8.18
C LEU A 28 -58.87 32.03 8.42
N GLN A 29 -58.46 32.76 9.47
CA GLN A 29 -57.06 32.87 9.89
C GLN A 29 -56.50 31.52 10.34
N TRP A 30 -57.23 30.78 11.18
CA TRP A 30 -56.83 29.43 11.58
C TRP A 30 -56.71 28.48 10.40
N LEU A 31 -57.67 28.52 9.47
CA LEU A 31 -57.62 27.76 8.22
C LEU A 31 -56.34 28.09 7.42
N LEU A 32 -56.01 29.37 7.28
CA LEU A 32 -54.84 29.83 6.53
C LEU A 32 -53.54 29.42 7.23
N VAL A 33 -53.47 29.50 8.56
CA VAL A 33 -52.32 29.03 9.36
C VAL A 33 -52.12 27.52 9.21
N ILE A 34 -53.19 26.73 9.29
CA ILE A 34 -53.13 25.27 9.09
C ILE A 34 -52.65 24.93 7.68
N LEU A 35 -53.16 25.65 6.67
CA LEU A 35 -52.76 25.44 5.28
C LEU A 35 -51.29 25.83 5.05
N ALA A 36 -50.82 26.91 5.66
CA ALA A 36 -49.42 27.32 5.60
C ALA A 36 -48.49 26.30 6.28
N ALA A 37 -48.87 25.80 7.46
CA ALA A 37 -48.11 24.76 8.17
C ALA A 37 -48.05 23.45 7.35
N PHE A 38 -49.15 23.07 6.70
CA PHE A 38 -49.20 21.90 5.82
C PHE A 38 -48.29 22.05 4.59
N MET A 39 -48.28 23.23 3.96
CA MET A 39 -47.39 23.53 2.83
C MET A 39 -45.91 23.47 3.24
N LEU A 40 -45.56 24.01 4.41
CA LEU A 40 -44.19 23.97 4.94
C LEU A 40 -43.74 22.55 5.26
N ALA A 41 -44.59 21.73 5.86
CA ALA A 41 -44.29 20.32 6.14
C ALA A 41 -44.05 19.52 4.85
N ARG A 42 -44.83 19.79 3.79
CA ARG A 42 -44.63 19.17 2.48
C ARG A 42 -43.29 19.59 1.86
N LEU A 43 -42.92 20.86 1.99
CA LEU A 43 -41.66 21.39 1.47
C LEU A 43 -40.45 20.81 2.23
N SER A 44 -40.54 20.70 3.57
CA SER A 44 -39.46 20.13 4.38
C SER A 44 -39.18 18.67 4.01
N TRP A 45 -40.23 17.90 3.65
CA TRP A 45 -40.08 16.53 3.19
C TRP A 45 -39.41 16.39 1.82
N GLN A 46 -39.36 17.45 1.00
CA GLN A 46 -38.61 17.43 -0.27
C GLN A 46 -37.13 17.77 -0.11
N VAL A 47 -36.75 18.46 0.97
CA VAL A 47 -35.35 18.87 1.21
C VAL A 47 -34.56 17.74 1.87
N LEU A 48 -35.23 16.75 2.49
CA LEU A 48 -34.57 15.61 3.10
C LEU A 48 -34.21 14.58 2.00
N PRO A 49 -32.92 14.40 1.65
CA PRO A 49 -32.55 13.40 0.65
C PRO A 49 -32.86 12.01 1.20
N LEU A 50 -33.76 11.29 0.52
CA LEU A 50 -33.90 9.86 0.75
C LEU A 50 -32.57 9.18 0.38
N PRO A 51 -32.10 8.18 1.13
CA PRO A 51 -30.95 7.41 0.73
C PRO A 51 -31.25 6.80 -0.64
N VAL A 52 -30.53 7.25 -1.67
CA VAL A 52 -30.62 6.67 -3.00
C VAL A 52 -30.11 5.25 -2.87
N GLN A 53 -31.04 4.29 -2.85
CA GLN A 53 -30.72 2.89 -3.02
C GLN A 53 -30.17 2.77 -4.45
N GLN A 54 -28.84 2.74 -4.55
CA GLN A 54 -28.15 2.48 -5.80
C GLN A 54 -28.67 1.14 -6.31
N ALA A 55 -29.45 1.18 -7.39
CA ALA A 55 -29.78 -0.04 -8.11
C ALA A 55 -28.46 -0.65 -8.55
N LEU A 56 -28.22 -1.90 -8.12
CA LEU A 56 -27.13 -2.71 -8.66
C LEU A 56 -27.24 -2.64 -10.20
N PRO A 57 -26.13 -2.42 -10.92
CA PRO A 57 -26.17 -2.34 -12.37
C PRO A 57 -26.84 -3.59 -12.91
N ALA A 58 -27.86 -3.42 -13.75
CA ALA A 58 -28.47 -4.53 -14.45
C ALA A 58 -27.37 -5.24 -15.24
N ILE A 59 -27.08 -6.49 -14.87
CA ILE A 59 -26.13 -7.33 -15.56
C ILE A 59 -26.70 -7.54 -16.96
N THR A 60 -26.20 -6.80 -17.94
CA THR A 60 -26.61 -6.97 -19.32
C THR A 60 -26.00 -8.30 -19.77
N SER A 61 -26.85 -9.31 -19.97
CA SER A 61 -26.38 -10.57 -20.56
C SER A 61 -25.93 -10.28 -21.99
N VAL A 62 -24.62 -10.19 -22.18
CA VAL A 62 -24.01 -10.09 -23.50
C VAL A 62 -24.36 -11.37 -24.24
N SER A 63 -25.27 -11.26 -25.21
CA SER A 63 -25.49 -12.32 -26.18
C SER A 63 -24.25 -12.38 -27.07
N LEU A 64 -23.39 -13.37 -26.83
CA LEU A 64 -22.22 -13.66 -27.66
C LEU A 64 -22.72 -14.13 -29.03
N THR A 65 -22.93 -13.18 -29.94
CA THR A 65 -22.96 -13.49 -31.37
C THR A 65 -21.54 -13.90 -31.74
N THR A 66 -21.33 -15.21 -31.87
CA THR A 66 -20.05 -15.77 -32.35
C THR A 66 -19.90 -15.43 -33.82
N ASN A 67 -19.48 -14.18 -34.10
CA ASN A 67 -19.02 -13.81 -35.41
C ASN A 67 -17.60 -14.36 -35.53
N ARG A 68 -17.50 -15.50 -36.21
CA ARG A 68 -16.22 -16.12 -36.58
C ARG A 68 -15.34 -15.08 -37.28
N ALA A 69 -14.19 -14.84 -36.66
CA ALA A 69 -12.96 -14.31 -37.25
C ALA A 69 -13.05 -12.95 -37.97
N ALA A 70 -13.18 -11.88 -37.19
CA ALA A 70 -12.34 -10.71 -37.44
C ALA A 70 -11.38 -10.63 -36.26
N GLY A 71 -10.09 -10.91 -36.50
CA GLY A 71 -9.07 -10.84 -35.45
C GLY A 71 -9.12 -9.47 -34.78
N VAL A 72 -9.39 -9.46 -33.47
CA VAL A 72 -9.35 -8.23 -32.69
C VAL A 72 -7.90 -7.75 -32.73
N GLN A 73 -7.65 -6.71 -33.53
CA GLN A 73 -6.33 -6.12 -33.65
C GLN A 73 -6.04 -5.34 -32.37
N LEU A 74 -5.30 -5.98 -31.47
CA LEU A 74 -4.94 -5.42 -30.17
C LEU A 74 -4.23 -4.06 -30.31
N ASN A 75 -3.47 -3.86 -31.39
CA ASN A 75 -2.83 -2.59 -31.73
C ASN A 75 -3.82 -1.44 -31.95
N ASP A 76 -5.01 -1.72 -32.48
CA ASP A 76 -6.04 -0.70 -32.70
C ASP A 76 -6.66 -0.30 -31.35
N LEU A 77 -6.93 -1.28 -30.48
CA LEU A 77 -7.42 -1.01 -29.11
C LEU A 77 -6.41 -0.24 -28.25
N LEU A 78 -5.11 -0.54 -28.38
CA LEU A 78 -4.04 0.15 -27.65
C LEU A 78 -3.88 1.61 -28.11
N GLN A 79 -4.14 1.91 -29.39
CA GLN A 79 -4.08 3.28 -29.92
C GLN A 79 -5.21 4.18 -29.43
N HIS A 80 -6.35 3.60 -29.05
CA HIS A 80 -7.49 4.38 -28.56
C HIS A 80 -7.32 4.86 -27.10
N ALA A 81 -6.18 4.58 -26.46
CA ALA A 81 -5.79 5.08 -25.13
C ALA A 81 -6.98 5.13 -24.16
N LEU A 82 -7.72 4.02 -24.06
CA LEU A 82 -9.02 3.92 -23.38
C LEU A 82 -8.95 4.28 -21.88
N PHE A 83 -7.74 4.37 -21.33
CA PHE A 83 -7.44 4.68 -19.94
C PHE A 83 -6.60 5.96 -19.79
N GLY A 84 -6.48 6.75 -20.87
CA GLY A 84 -5.65 7.95 -20.94
C GLY A 84 -4.22 7.65 -21.41
N THR A 85 -3.59 8.64 -22.06
CA THR A 85 -2.16 8.63 -22.34
C THR A 85 -1.42 9.23 -21.16
N LEU A 86 -0.45 8.52 -20.61
CA LEU A 86 0.49 9.10 -19.64
C LEU A 86 1.32 10.15 -20.38
N GLN A 87 0.86 11.41 -20.33
CA GLN A 87 1.68 12.55 -20.71
C GLN A 87 2.72 12.72 -19.61
N ALA A 88 3.79 11.93 -19.67
CA ALA A 88 4.97 12.17 -18.87
C ALA A 88 5.55 13.51 -19.37
N GLU A 89 5.12 14.60 -18.74
CA GLU A 89 5.90 15.83 -18.79
C GLU A 89 7.29 15.44 -18.29
N PRO A 90 8.37 15.72 -19.04
CA PRO A 90 9.71 15.51 -18.54
C PRO A 90 9.89 16.48 -17.39
N VAL A 91 9.49 16.04 -16.19
CA VAL A 91 10.01 16.57 -14.95
C VAL A 91 11.49 16.37 -15.09
N ALA A 92 12.20 17.47 -15.35
CA ALA A 92 13.63 17.50 -15.22
C ALA A 92 13.92 16.82 -13.89
N ILE A 93 14.56 15.66 -13.95
CA ILE A 93 15.10 14.96 -12.80
C ILE A 93 16.21 15.88 -12.32
N THR A 94 15.83 16.96 -11.64
CA THR A 94 16.67 17.52 -10.60
C THR A 94 16.68 16.40 -9.61
N SER A 95 17.74 15.59 -9.68
CA SER A 95 18.10 14.65 -8.64
C SER A 95 18.25 15.45 -7.35
N THR A 96 17.14 15.71 -6.67
CA THR A 96 17.16 15.87 -5.23
C THR A 96 17.58 14.50 -4.77
N VAL A 97 18.89 14.36 -4.56
CA VAL A 97 19.53 13.25 -3.87
C VAL A 97 18.56 12.85 -2.77
N ALA A 98 17.92 11.70 -2.97
CA ALA A 98 17.03 11.16 -1.98
C ALA A 98 17.94 10.86 -0.79
N ILE A 99 17.91 11.73 0.21
CA ILE A 99 18.52 11.49 1.52
C ILE A 99 17.62 10.46 2.17
N THR A 100 17.67 9.22 1.65
CA THR A 100 16.80 8.12 2.06
C THR A 100 17.32 7.45 3.33
N GLU A 101 18.56 7.75 3.72
CA GLU A 101 19.21 7.20 4.90
C GLU A 101 19.50 8.29 5.94
N ALA A 102 18.49 8.62 6.73
CA ALA A 102 18.64 9.42 7.94
C ALA A 102 18.65 8.51 9.18
N PRO A 103 19.56 8.72 10.15
CA PRO A 103 19.60 7.93 11.39
C PRO A 103 18.27 8.00 12.14
N LYS A 104 17.96 6.98 12.95
CA LYS A 104 16.74 6.99 13.79
C LYS A 104 16.72 8.23 14.69
N THR A 105 15.54 8.85 14.81
CA THR A 105 15.39 10.04 15.65
C THR A 105 15.65 9.74 17.12
N GLN A 106 16.27 10.70 17.80
CA GLN A 106 16.51 10.67 19.24
C GLN A 106 15.42 11.43 20.02
N LEU A 107 14.44 12.00 19.32
CA LEU A 107 13.32 12.68 19.93
C LEU A 107 12.38 11.67 20.61
N ASN A 108 11.91 12.02 21.80
CA ASN A 108 10.91 11.24 22.53
C ASN A 108 9.49 11.50 21.96
N VAL A 109 9.29 11.15 20.70
CA VAL A 109 8.05 11.30 19.95
C VAL A 109 7.67 9.97 19.31
N LYS A 110 6.39 9.78 19.04
CA LYS A 110 5.85 8.54 18.49
C LYS A 110 4.96 8.84 17.29
N LEU A 111 5.17 8.13 16.17
CA LEU A 111 4.34 8.27 14.98
C LEU A 111 3.16 7.30 15.08
N THR A 112 1.95 7.82 15.27
CA THR A 112 0.73 7.01 15.42
C THR A 112 -0.06 6.87 14.13
N GLY A 113 0.14 7.75 13.14
CA GLY A 113 -0.45 7.62 11.82
C GLY A 113 0.27 8.44 10.76
N LEU A 114 0.13 8.06 9.49
CA LEU A 114 0.66 8.81 8.36
C LEU A 114 -0.21 8.60 7.12
N VAL A 115 -0.17 9.58 6.21
CA VAL A 115 -0.78 9.53 4.88
C VAL A 115 0.28 9.96 3.87
N ALA A 116 0.82 8.99 3.14
CA ALA A 116 1.79 9.22 2.08
C ALA A 116 1.08 9.38 0.72
N VAL A 117 1.62 10.26 -0.13
CA VAL A 117 1.18 10.40 -1.52
C VAL A 117 2.22 9.72 -2.42
N PRO A 118 1.83 8.72 -3.24
CA PRO A 118 2.75 8.04 -4.14
C PRO A 118 3.51 9.03 -5.03
N ASN A 119 4.82 8.85 -5.16
CA ASN A 119 5.72 9.70 -5.94
C ASN A 119 5.77 11.20 -5.53
N ARG A 120 5.19 11.57 -4.38
CA ARG A 120 5.23 12.93 -3.81
C ARG A 120 5.40 12.90 -2.29
N PRO A 121 6.63 12.63 -1.80
CA PRO A 121 6.92 12.55 -0.35
C PRO A 121 6.80 13.90 0.36
N ASP A 122 6.76 14.99 -0.40
CA ASP A 122 6.55 16.38 0.04
C ASP A 122 5.08 16.75 0.27
N ALA A 123 4.13 15.90 -0.13
CA ALA A 123 2.70 16.18 -0.08
C ALA A 123 1.93 15.36 0.97
N GLY A 124 2.63 14.64 1.85
CA GLY A 124 2.01 13.80 2.87
C GLY A 124 1.69 14.51 4.19
N SER A 125 1.08 13.79 5.11
CA SER A 125 0.77 14.27 6.48
C SER A 125 0.97 13.17 7.52
N ALA A 126 1.26 13.57 8.75
CA ALA A 126 1.60 12.65 9.83
C ALA A 126 0.91 13.03 11.15
N ILE A 127 0.52 12.02 11.93
CA ILE A 127 -0.01 12.16 13.29
C ILE A 127 1.09 11.75 14.25
N ILE A 128 1.59 12.71 15.03
CA ILE A 128 2.74 12.51 15.91
C ILE A 128 2.29 12.81 17.34
N GLU A 129 2.54 11.85 18.23
CA GLU A 129 2.36 11.97 19.67
C GLU A 129 3.65 12.51 20.31
N HIS A 130 3.50 13.55 21.12
CA HIS A 130 4.56 14.07 21.97
C HIS A 130 4.02 14.32 23.39
N ARG A 131 4.60 13.62 24.38
CA ARG A 131 4.21 13.73 25.80
C ARG A 131 2.72 13.47 26.07
N GLY A 132 2.11 12.51 25.36
CA GLY A 132 0.71 12.14 25.54
C GLY A 132 -0.30 13.05 24.81
N ALA A 133 0.17 14.03 24.02
CA ALA A 133 -0.68 14.81 23.14
C ALA A 133 -0.39 14.44 21.68
N GLU A 134 -1.44 14.12 20.93
CA GLU A 134 -1.36 13.84 19.49
C GLU A 134 -1.74 15.08 18.68
N ALA A 135 -0.99 15.35 17.62
CA ALA A 135 -1.28 16.42 16.67
C ALA A 135 -0.98 15.97 15.23
N THR A 136 -1.66 16.60 14.28
CA THR A 136 -1.46 16.35 12.84
C THR A 136 -0.56 17.42 12.24
N TYR A 137 0.44 17.00 11.48
CA TYR A 137 1.45 17.85 10.86
C TYR A 137 1.50 17.59 9.35
N ALA A 138 1.55 18.65 8.56
CA ALA A 138 1.87 18.59 7.13
C ALA A 138 3.39 18.71 6.92
N VAL A 139 3.87 18.27 5.76
CA VAL A 139 5.25 18.53 5.35
C VAL A 139 5.52 20.04 5.39
N GLY A 140 6.56 20.43 6.10
CA GLY A 140 6.89 21.83 6.36
C GLY A 140 6.57 22.30 7.79
N ASP A 141 5.74 21.58 8.53
CA ASP A 141 5.32 22.01 9.87
C ASP A 141 6.36 21.70 10.93
N THR A 142 6.38 22.51 11.99
CA THR A 142 7.25 22.28 13.16
C THR A 142 6.49 21.52 14.24
N LEU A 143 7.11 20.48 14.79
CA LEU A 143 6.51 19.65 15.85
C LEU A 143 6.44 20.42 17.17
N ASP A 144 5.25 20.44 17.77
CA ASP A 144 4.98 21.17 19.01
C ASP A 144 5.88 20.69 20.16
N GLY A 145 6.50 21.65 20.86
CA GLY A 145 7.40 21.37 21.97
C GLY A 145 8.78 20.85 21.55
N THR A 146 9.09 20.80 20.26
CA THR A 146 10.42 20.48 19.73
C THR A 146 10.87 21.56 18.74
N ARG A 147 12.11 21.44 18.22
CA ARG A 147 12.59 22.26 17.09
C ARG A 147 12.66 21.45 15.79
N ALA A 148 12.04 20.28 15.77
CA ALA A 148 12.06 19.39 14.63
C ALA A 148 10.97 19.78 13.65
N LYS A 149 11.30 19.80 12.37
CA LYS A 149 10.40 20.12 11.27
C LYS A 149 10.10 18.86 10.48
N LEU A 150 8.84 18.64 10.10
CA LEU A 150 8.48 17.53 9.23
C LEU A 150 8.99 17.83 7.82
N HIS A 151 9.95 17.05 7.33
CA HIS A 151 10.58 17.26 6.03
C HIS A 151 9.92 16.44 4.92
N GLN A 152 9.66 15.16 5.17
CA GLN A 152 9.03 14.25 4.20
C GLN A 152 8.19 13.19 4.91
N VAL A 153 7.16 12.71 4.24
CA VAL A 153 6.31 11.60 4.68
C VAL A 153 6.39 10.48 3.66
N LEU A 154 6.89 9.32 4.09
CA LEU A 154 6.97 8.09 3.31
C LEU A 154 5.96 7.07 3.82
N GLU A 155 5.90 5.93 3.15
CA GLU A 155 4.91 4.87 3.41
C GLU A 155 5.02 4.24 4.81
N ASP A 156 6.22 4.19 5.37
CA ASP A 156 6.52 3.50 6.64
C ASP A 156 7.10 4.44 7.73
N ARG A 157 7.49 5.66 7.34
CA ARG A 157 8.27 6.58 8.18
C ARG A 157 8.06 8.03 7.79
N VAL A 158 8.48 8.92 8.68
CA VAL A 158 8.66 10.34 8.37
C VAL A 158 10.10 10.76 8.59
N LEU A 159 10.59 11.66 7.74
CA LEU A 159 11.85 12.35 7.97
C LEU A 159 11.60 13.66 8.69
N LEU A 160 12.26 13.83 9.81
CA LEU A 160 12.28 15.04 10.62
C LEU A 160 13.60 15.74 10.38
N GLU A 161 13.57 17.06 10.24
CA GLU A 161 14.77 17.89 10.20
C GLU A 161 14.93 18.58 11.57
N GLN A 162 16.06 18.33 12.24
CA GLN A 162 16.39 18.98 13.50
C GLN A 162 17.79 19.59 13.42
N ASN A 163 17.88 20.91 13.59
CA ASN A 163 19.14 21.67 13.49
C ASN A 163 19.92 21.40 12.18
N GLY A 164 19.21 21.25 11.06
CA GLY A 164 19.82 20.98 9.74
C GLY A 164 20.28 19.55 9.51
N ARG A 165 19.96 18.61 10.43
CA ARG A 165 20.14 17.17 10.19
C ARG A 165 18.80 16.47 10.00
N PHE A 166 18.77 15.49 9.11
CA PHE A 166 17.61 14.62 8.95
C PHE A 166 17.67 13.45 9.93
N GLU A 167 16.53 13.10 10.50
CA GLU A 167 16.32 11.99 11.41
C GLU A 167 15.03 11.24 11.01
N THR A 168 15.04 9.92 11.15
CA THR A 168 13.91 9.06 10.77
C THR A 168 13.05 8.70 11.98
N LEU A 169 11.74 8.94 11.89
CA LEU A 169 10.74 8.44 12.84
C LEU A 169 9.86 7.39 12.13
N MET A 170 9.94 6.14 12.60
CA MET A 170 9.16 5.02 12.07
C MET A 170 7.73 5.04 12.61
N LEU A 171 6.78 4.53 11.82
CA LEU A 171 5.41 4.28 12.28
C LEU A 171 5.42 3.24 13.41
N ASP A 172 4.63 3.49 14.46
CA ASP A 172 4.52 2.55 15.57
C ASP A 172 4.11 1.15 15.09
N GLY A 173 4.83 0.13 15.54
CA GLY A 173 4.68 -1.26 15.07
C GLY A 173 5.51 -1.62 13.82
N VAL A 174 6.28 -0.69 13.24
CA VAL A 174 7.24 -0.96 12.15
C VAL A 174 8.69 -0.82 12.66
N GLU A 175 9.38 -1.94 12.89
CA GLU A 175 10.74 -1.94 13.43
C GLU A 175 11.78 -1.39 12.42
N PHE A 176 12.60 -0.42 12.87
CA PHE A 176 13.65 0.29 12.11
C PHE A 176 14.70 -0.66 11.46
N THR A 177 14.90 -1.83 12.05
CA THR A 177 15.94 -2.82 11.67
C THR A 177 15.77 -3.36 10.24
N ARG A 178 14.55 -3.31 9.66
CA ARG A 178 14.30 -3.86 8.31
C ARG A 178 14.92 -3.03 7.16
N ILE A 179 15.19 -1.74 7.36
CA ILE A 179 15.47 -0.83 6.22
C ILE A 179 16.91 -0.27 6.21
N ALA A 180 17.56 -0.17 7.37
CA ALA A 180 18.98 0.22 7.43
C ALA A 180 19.92 -0.78 6.70
N GLN A 181 19.48 -2.02 6.46
CA GLN A 181 20.24 -3.03 5.71
C GLN A 181 19.85 -3.13 4.23
N ALA A 182 18.68 -2.61 3.83
CA ALA A 182 18.21 -2.66 2.45
C ALA A 182 18.85 -1.57 1.56
N ASN A 183 19.26 -0.43 2.15
CA ASN A 183 19.88 0.67 1.44
C ASN A 183 21.41 0.76 1.64
N ALA A 184 21.96 0.11 2.69
CA ALA A 184 23.41 0.00 2.91
C ALA A 184 24.16 -0.80 1.82
N GLY A 185 23.44 -1.43 0.88
CA GLY A 185 24.02 -2.08 -0.30
C GLY A 185 24.18 -1.17 -1.53
N LEU A 186 23.69 0.08 -1.53
CA LEU A 186 23.55 0.88 -2.75
C LEU A 186 23.92 2.37 -2.61
N GLY A 187 24.66 2.79 -1.59
CA GLY A 187 24.93 4.22 -1.43
C GLY A 187 26.09 4.60 -0.52
N GLN A 188 27.31 4.18 -0.84
CA GLN A 188 28.49 4.81 -0.24
C GLN A 188 29.52 5.16 -1.32
N SER A 189 29.51 6.42 -1.75
CA SER A 189 30.66 7.06 -2.39
C SER A 189 30.70 8.51 -1.93
N ASP A 190 31.93 8.94 -1.67
CA ASP A 190 32.42 10.28 -1.34
C ASP A 190 32.35 10.74 0.13
N ASN A 191 33.42 10.39 0.85
CA ASN A 191 34.27 11.44 1.43
C ASN A 191 35.76 11.02 1.38
N PRO A 192 36.70 11.94 1.07
CA PRO A 192 38.09 11.63 0.78
C PRO A 192 38.95 11.66 2.05
N GLY A 193 39.73 10.60 2.27
CA GLY A 193 40.75 10.57 3.31
C GLY A 193 41.33 9.17 3.48
N ASP A 194 42.41 8.91 2.73
CA ASP A 194 43.40 7.84 2.89
C ASP A 194 42.89 6.43 3.26
N VAL A 195 42.91 5.50 2.29
CA VAL A 195 43.89 4.39 2.27
C VAL A 195 43.77 3.52 1.01
N VAL A 196 44.87 3.51 0.25
CA VAL A 196 45.48 2.42 -0.57
C VAL A 196 44.58 1.63 -1.53
N ALA A 197 44.76 1.92 -2.82
CA ALA A 197 44.31 1.15 -3.97
C ALA A 197 44.95 -0.25 -4.04
N VAL A 198 44.14 -1.26 -4.33
CA VAL A 198 44.57 -2.48 -5.03
C VAL A 198 43.69 -2.58 -6.28
N GLU A 199 44.34 -2.56 -7.43
CA GLU A 199 43.74 -2.64 -8.77
C GLU A 199 43.06 -4.00 -9.00
N GLU A 200 41.80 -4.00 -9.42
CA GLU A 200 41.18 -5.14 -10.11
C GLU A 200 41.01 -4.81 -11.61
N PRO A 201 41.28 -5.75 -12.52
CA PRO A 201 41.07 -5.55 -13.95
C PRO A 201 39.58 -5.71 -14.28
N ILE A 202 39.01 -4.71 -14.96
CA ILE A 202 37.67 -4.77 -15.54
C ILE A 202 37.69 -5.77 -16.70
N VAL A 203 37.03 -6.92 -16.54
CA VAL A 203 36.62 -7.79 -17.66
C VAL A 203 35.20 -7.43 -18.07
N LEU A 204 35.07 -6.79 -19.23
CA LEU A 204 33.80 -6.61 -19.94
C LEU A 204 33.20 -7.99 -20.23
N ALA A 205 32.02 -8.28 -19.69
CA ALA A 205 31.22 -9.41 -20.16
C ALA A 205 30.71 -9.11 -21.58
N GLU A 206 31.16 -9.90 -22.54
CA GLU A 206 30.68 -9.85 -23.92
C GLU A 206 29.22 -10.29 -24.04
N SER A 207 28.53 -9.61 -24.95
CA SER A 207 27.21 -9.99 -25.48
C SER A 207 27.29 -11.35 -26.16
N ILE A 208 26.59 -12.35 -25.63
CA ILE A 208 26.33 -13.60 -26.35
C ILE A 208 24.97 -13.48 -27.02
N ALA A 209 24.98 -12.92 -28.23
CA ALA A 209 24.00 -13.26 -29.24
C ALA A 209 24.28 -14.66 -29.78
N SER A 210 23.21 -15.40 -30.08
CA SER A 210 23.14 -16.63 -30.88
C SER A 210 23.22 -17.96 -30.12
N GLY A 211 22.03 -18.49 -29.82
CA GLY A 211 21.57 -19.76 -30.40
C GLY A 211 22.48 -20.97 -30.27
N VAL A 212 22.60 -21.54 -29.07
CA VAL A 212 22.84 -22.97 -28.88
C VAL A 212 21.87 -23.46 -27.80
N ILE A 213 20.76 -24.05 -28.23
CA ILE A 213 19.86 -24.78 -27.34
C ILE A 213 20.56 -26.09 -27.03
N ASN A 214 21.24 -26.18 -25.87
CA ASN A 214 21.73 -27.46 -25.37
C ASN A 214 20.51 -28.28 -24.91
N PRO A 215 20.19 -29.42 -25.55
CA PRO A 215 19.06 -30.27 -25.14
C PRO A 215 19.25 -30.87 -23.73
N ASP A 216 20.49 -30.93 -23.23
CA ASP A 216 20.80 -31.38 -21.87
C ASP A 216 20.38 -30.42 -20.76
N VAL A 217 20.18 -29.13 -21.06
CA VAL A 217 19.76 -28.11 -20.06
C VAL A 217 18.24 -28.15 -19.87
N GLN A 218 17.48 -28.56 -20.90
CA GLN A 218 16.03 -28.74 -20.82
C GLN A 218 15.69 -30.03 -20.05
N ALA A 219 16.38 -31.15 -20.35
CA ALA A 219 16.18 -32.41 -19.64
C ALA A 219 16.47 -32.31 -18.13
N ARG A 220 17.48 -31.51 -17.73
CA ARG A 220 17.78 -31.24 -16.32
C ARG A 220 16.80 -30.28 -15.66
N ARG A 221 16.20 -29.35 -16.41
CA ARG A 221 15.09 -28.52 -15.91
C ARG A 221 13.86 -29.38 -15.64
N ASP A 222 13.48 -30.24 -16.58
CA ASP A 222 12.29 -31.10 -16.45
C ASP A 222 12.43 -32.13 -15.31
N GLU A 223 13.65 -32.60 -15.04
CA GLU A 223 13.94 -33.53 -13.93
C GLU A 223 13.99 -32.84 -12.55
N ILE A 224 14.26 -31.53 -12.51
CA ILE A 224 14.16 -30.69 -11.31
C ILE A 224 12.68 -30.32 -11.03
N LEU A 225 11.85 -30.20 -12.07
CA LEU A 225 10.41 -29.91 -11.98
C LEU A 225 9.57 -31.13 -11.59
N ALA A 226 10.10 -32.36 -11.69
CA ALA A 226 9.34 -33.59 -11.45
C ALA A 226 9.35 -34.08 -9.99
N GLU A 227 10.25 -33.61 -9.13
CA GLU A 227 10.42 -34.15 -7.77
C GLU A 227 10.73 -33.06 -6.71
N PRO A 228 9.71 -32.48 -6.06
CA PRO A 228 9.85 -31.46 -4.99
C PRO A 228 10.67 -31.90 -3.76
N MET A 229 11.10 -33.17 -3.70
CA MET A 229 11.86 -33.74 -2.59
C MET A 229 13.38 -33.49 -2.65
N LYS A 230 13.89 -32.76 -3.66
CA LYS A 230 15.35 -32.59 -3.87
C LYS A 230 15.99 -31.33 -3.24
N PHE A 231 15.25 -30.38 -2.66
CA PHE A 231 15.88 -29.21 -2.00
C PHE A 231 16.90 -29.61 -0.92
N PHE A 232 16.59 -30.62 -0.12
CA PHE A 232 17.48 -31.16 0.92
C PHE A 232 18.66 -31.98 0.39
N ASP A 233 18.70 -32.34 -0.91
CA ASP A 233 19.87 -32.96 -1.53
C ASP A 233 20.98 -31.93 -1.82
N TYR A 234 20.63 -30.65 -1.89
CA TYR A 234 21.53 -29.55 -2.27
C TYR A 234 22.01 -28.73 -1.08
N VAL A 235 21.30 -28.76 0.05
CA VAL A 235 21.67 -28.05 1.28
C VAL A 235 21.73 -29.04 2.45
N ARG A 236 22.92 -29.16 3.05
CA ARG A 236 23.10 -29.87 4.32
C ARG A 236 22.98 -28.89 5.48
N VAL A 237 22.24 -29.29 6.52
CA VAL A 237 22.00 -28.47 7.71
C VAL A 237 22.56 -29.13 8.97
N SER A 238 23.10 -28.33 9.89
CA SER A 238 23.58 -28.81 11.19
C SER A 238 23.18 -27.81 12.29
N PRO A 239 22.58 -28.25 13.42
CA PRO A 239 22.16 -27.32 14.47
C PRO A 239 23.38 -26.66 15.14
N VAL A 240 23.27 -25.35 15.39
CA VAL A 240 24.28 -24.58 16.12
C VAL A 240 23.69 -24.08 17.42
N GLN A 241 24.40 -24.29 18.52
CA GLN A 241 24.00 -23.83 19.84
C GLN A 241 25.01 -22.80 20.37
N ARG A 242 24.52 -21.76 21.04
CA ARG A 242 25.32 -20.82 21.85
C ARG A 242 24.75 -20.82 23.26
N ASP A 243 25.60 -20.92 24.28
CA ASP A 243 25.20 -20.96 25.69
C ASP A 243 24.13 -22.03 26.03
N GLY A 244 24.17 -23.17 25.32
CA GLY A 244 23.23 -24.28 25.50
C GLY A 244 21.84 -24.05 24.89
N GLN A 245 21.64 -22.95 24.14
CA GLN A 245 20.41 -22.66 23.41
C GLN A 245 20.63 -22.81 21.91
N LEU A 246 19.66 -23.39 21.19
CA LEU A 246 19.68 -23.48 19.74
C LEU A 246 19.54 -22.06 19.15
N VAL A 247 20.51 -21.65 18.35
CA VAL A 247 20.50 -20.32 17.71
C VAL A 247 20.13 -20.37 16.24
N GLY A 248 20.27 -21.54 15.60
CA GLY A 248 19.95 -21.73 14.19
C GLY A 248 20.62 -22.95 13.60
N TYR A 249 20.68 -22.99 12.27
CA TYR A 249 21.23 -24.12 11.50
C TYR A 249 22.33 -23.68 10.55
N ARG A 250 23.51 -24.28 10.68
CA ARG A 250 24.64 -24.08 9.76
C ARG A 250 24.36 -24.75 8.43
N LEU A 251 24.52 -24.00 7.35
CA LEU A 251 24.31 -24.43 5.98
C LEU A 251 25.63 -24.86 5.33
N MET A 252 25.57 -25.99 4.65
CA MET A 252 26.69 -26.56 3.93
C MET A 252 26.23 -27.05 2.55
N PRO A 253 27.10 -27.01 1.53
CA PRO A 253 26.76 -27.55 0.23
C PRO A 253 26.47 -29.06 0.30
N GLY A 254 25.43 -29.46 -0.41
CA GLY A 254 24.99 -30.85 -0.59
C GLY A 254 25.73 -31.54 -1.73
N LYS A 255 24.98 -32.25 -2.58
CA LYS A 255 25.52 -32.97 -3.74
C LYS A 255 25.93 -32.05 -4.88
N ASP A 256 25.24 -30.92 -5.04
CA ASP A 256 25.54 -29.91 -6.07
C ASP A 256 25.87 -28.56 -5.40
N ALA A 257 27.15 -28.26 -5.32
CA ALA A 257 27.63 -26.99 -4.77
C ALA A 257 27.31 -25.79 -5.68
N ALA A 258 27.08 -26.01 -6.98
CA ALA A 258 26.77 -24.92 -7.92
C ALA A 258 25.35 -24.38 -7.67
N VAL A 259 24.38 -25.24 -7.37
CA VAL A 259 23.02 -24.82 -6.99
C VAL A 259 23.03 -24.07 -5.66
N PHE A 260 23.81 -24.55 -4.69
CA PHE A 260 24.01 -23.88 -3.40
C PHE A 260 24.52 -22.43 -3.57
N ALA A 261 25.55 -22.24 -4.41
CA ALA A 261 26.09 -20.92 -4.70
C ALA A 261 25.12 -20.04 -5.53
N GLN A 262 24.37 -20.62 -6.47
CA GLN A 262 23.37 -19.90 -7.27
C GLN A 262 22.23 -19.32 -6.41
N MET A 263 21.90 -19.95 -5.28
CA MET A 263 20.96 -19.41 -4.30
C MET A 263 21.55 -18.26 -3.47
N GLY A 264 22.81 -17.86 -3.69
CA GLY A 264 23.48 -16.83 -2.90
C GLY A 264 23.99 -17.30 -1.54
N LEU A 265 23.87 -18.61 -1.25
CA LEU A 265 24.37 -19.22 -0.02
C LEU A 265 25.89 -19.42 -0.09
N GLN A 266 26.53 -19.25 1.05
CA GLN A 266 27.94 -19.54 1.27
C GLN A 266 28.09 -20.62 2.32
N GLN A 267 29.17 -21.38 2.19
CA GLN A 267 29.49 -22.41 3.16
C GLN A 267 29.64 -21.75 4.53
N ASN A 268 29.06 -22.35 5.56
CA ASN A 268 29.06 -21.86 6.94
C ASN A 268 28.07 -20.74 7.27
N ASP A 269 27.20 -20.35 6.34
CA ASP A 269 26.07 -19.49 6.66
C ASP A 269 25.25 -20.10 7.81
N LEU A 270 24.82 -19.26 8.76
CA LEU A 270 23.96 -19.68 9.86
C LEU A 270 22.52 -19.21 9.60
N ALA A 271 21.64 -20.12 9.21
CA ALA A 271 20.21 -19.84 9.07
C ALA A 271 19.57 -19.59 10.44
N ILE A 272 18.95 -18.42 10.61
CA ILE A 272 18.31 -18.01 11.87
C ILE A 272 16.80 -17.81 11.75
N GLU A 273 16.28 -17.52 10.55
CA GLU A 273 14.84 -17.34 10.30
C GLU A 273 14.51 -17.68 8.84
N ILE A 274 13.29 -18.14 8.60
CA ILE A 274 12.78 -18.41 7.25
C ILE A 274 11.29 -18.12 7.18
N ASN A 275 10.89 -17.34 6.18
CA ASN A 275 9.52 -16.82 6.02
C ASN A 275 8.96 -16.18 7.32
N GLY A 276 9.80 -15.50 8.10
CA GLY A 276 9.39 -14.89 9.38
C GLY A 276 9.35 -15.85 10.57
N ILE A 277 9.65 -17.15 10.39
CA ILE A 277 9.67 -18.15 11.46
C ILE A 277 11.10 -18.32 11.98
N PRO A 278 11.37 -18.05 13.28
CA PRO A 278 12.69 -18.22 13.84
C PRO A 278 13.07 -19.69 13.96
N LEU A 279 14.35 -19.98 13.69
CA LEU A 279 14.91 -21.35 13.68
C LEU A 279 15.64 -21.70 14.99
N ASN A 280 15.32 -20.99 16.08
CA ASN A 280 15.84 -21.23 17.43
C ASN A 280 15.04 -22.29 18.22
N ASP A 281 13.95 -22.82 17.64
CA ASP A 281 13.15 -23.90 18.20
C ASP A 281 13.02 -25.05 17.19
N MET A 282 13.28 -26.27 17.64
CA MET A 282 13.30 -27.45 16.77
C MET A 282 11.91 -27.81 16.23
N GLN A 283 10.83 -27.55 17.00
CA GLN A 283 9.47 -27.82 16.52
C GLN A 283 9.07 -26.82 15.43
N GLN A 284 9.46 -25.55 15.58
CA GLN A 284 9.24 -24.52 14.57
C GLN A 284 10.02 -24.82 13.28
N ALA A 285 11.29 -25.23 13.40
CA ALA A 285 12.09 -25.65 12.25
C ALA A 285 11.47 -26.84 11.49
N MET A 286 10.85 -27.78 12.19
CA MET A 286 10.14 -28.90 11.55
C MET A 286 8.86 -28.46 10.80
N ARG A 287 8.16 -27.42 11.27
CA ARG A 287 7.00 -26.87 10.55
C ARG A 287 7.43 -26.20 9.25
N VAL A 288 8.43 -25.35 9.33
CA VAL A 288 9.08 -24.71 8.17
C VAL A 288 9.41 -25.73 7.10
N ILE A 289 10.03 -26.86 7.47
CA ILE A 289 10.42 -27.90 6.49
C ILE A 289 9.20 -28.43 5.73
N ASN A 290 8.05 -28.56 6.38
CA ASN A 290 6.82 -28.98 5.70
C ASN A 290 6.28 -27.87 4.81
N ASP A 291 6.27 -26.63 5.27
CA ASP A 291 5.74 -25.49 4.52
C ASP A 291 6.59 -25.24 3.25
N LEU A 292 7.91 -25.36 3.35
CA LEU A 292 8.82 -25.19 2.20
C LEU A 292 8.65 -26.26 1.12
N ARG A 293 8.11 -27.44 1.46
CA ARG A 293 7.84 -28.49 0.45
C ARG A 293 6.68 -28.13 -0.47
N GLU A 294 5.81 -27.23 -0.04
CA GLU A 294 4.64 -26.77 -0.79
C GLU A 294 4.83 -25.34 -1.35
N ALA A 295 5.86 -24.63 -0.91
CA ALA A 295 6.15 -23.25 -1.30
C ALA A 295 6.92 -23.18 -2.63
N THR A 296 6.59 -22.18 -3.46
CA THR A 296 7.30 -21.85 -4.70
C THR A 296 8.43 -20.83 -4.48
N GLU A 297 8.39 -20.10 -3.36
CA GLU A 297 9.39 -19.10 -2.96
C GLU A 297 9.60 -19.12 -1.43
N ALA A 298 10.79 -18.74 -1.00
CA ALA A 298 11.08 -18.56 0.42
C ALA A 298 12.14 -17.47 0.64
N THR A 299 11.99 -16.74 1.75
CA THR A 299 12.97 -15.77 2.25
C THR A 299 13.70 -16.37 3.44
N LEU A 300 15.02 -16.42 3.38
CA LEU A 300 15.90 -16.94 4.43
C LEU A 300 16.77 -15.83 5.00
N LYS A 301 16.73 -15.67 6.32
CA LYS A 301 17.63 -14.81 7.07
C LYS A 301 18.81 -15.62 7.59
N ILE A 302 20.01 -15.21 7.24
CA ILE A 302 21.27 -15.84 7.65
C ILE A 302 22.15 -14.88 8.45
N GLU A 303 23.02 -15.44 9.28
CA GLU A 303 24.18 -14.76 9.86
C GLU A 303 25.44 -15.26 9.14
N ARG A 304 26.16 -14.35 8.48
CA ARG A 304 27.41 -14.61 7.76
C ARG A 304 28.48 -13.67 8.30
N ASP A 305 29.57 -14.22 8.82
CA ASP A 305 30.67 -13.46 9.43
C ASP A 305 30.21 -12.45 10.51
N GLY A 306 29.10 -12.76 11.20
CA GLY A 306 28.47 -11.90 12.22
C GLY A 306 27.50 -10.85 11.67
N GLU A 307 27.32 -10.75 10.36
CA GLU A 307 26.35 -9.87 9.71
C GLU A 307 25.06 -10.62 9.34
N ILE A 308 23.92 -9.96 9.50
CA ILE A 308 22.62 -10.51 9.10
C ILE A 308 22.36 -10.19 7.62
N ARG A 309 21.95 -11.19 6.85
CA ARG A 309 21.61 -11.07 5.43
C ARG A 309 20.32 -11.81 5.12
N ASP A 310 19.49 -11.23 4.26
CA ASP A 310 18.28 -11.86 3.75
C ASP A 310 18.52 -12.35 2.32
N ILE A 311 18.10 -13.59 2.06
CA ILE A 311 18.27 -14.28 0.77
C ILE A 311 16.90 -14.78 0.32
N LEU A 312 16.45 -14.32 -0.84
CA LEU A 312 15.24 -14.81 -1.50
C LEU A 312 15.62 -15.90 -2.50
N PHE A 313 14.97 -17.06 -2.43
CA PHE A 313 15.14 -18.11 -3.43
C PHE A 313 13.81 -18.72 -3.85
N SER A 314 13.74 -19.13 -5.12
CA SER A 314 12.61 -19.85 -5.69
C SER A 314 12.83 -21.35 -5.58
N LEU A 315 11.83 -22.08 -5.08
CA LEU A 315 11.89 -23.50 -4.72
C LEU A 315 11.38 -24.45 -5.82
N SER A 316 10.94 -23.91 -6.97
CA SER A 316 10.43 -24.52 -8.22
C SER A 316 8.97 -24.11 -8.53
N GLN A 317 8.60 -24.18 -9.82
CA GLN A 317 7.23 -24.14 -10.35
C GLN A 317 6.78 -25.56 -10.66
#